data_AF-A0AAV4BYI8-F1
#
_entry.id   AF-A0AAV4BYI8-F1
#
_cell.length_a   1.000
_cell.length_b   1.000
_cell.length_c   1.000
_cell.angle_alpha   90.00
_cell.angle_beta   90.00
_cell.angle_gamma   90.00
#
_symmetry.space_group_name_H-M   'P 1'
#
loop_
_entity.id
_entity.type
_entity.pdbx_description
1 polymer ?
#
loop_
_entity_poly.entity_id
_entity_poly.type
_entity_poly.pdbx_seq_one_letter_code
_entity_poly.pdbx_strand_id
1 'polypeptide(L)'
;MCSICRSDTNPKCEIKPPPPRPCTELGSDGVESCSTVRIFNKETGTLTQFVRSCSDSMDQGCFDSRPGYKTCADICYTDGCNVASALTPPARSIYTLIAVLVPVVWVKVKNGAG
;
A
#
# COMPACT_ATOMS: atom_id res chain seq x y z
N MET A 1 -16.91 9.43 7.83
CA MET A 1 -15.89 10.51 7.73
C MET A 1 -14.65 10.02 6.99
N CYS A 2 -14.11 10.78 6.06
CA CYS A 2 -12.94 10.37 5.26
C CYS A 2 -11.92 11.50 5.10
N SER A 3 -10.66 11.14 4.90
CA SER A 3 -9.67 12.07 4.35
C SER A 3 -9.96 12.31 2.87
N ILE A 4 -9.94 13.58 2.45
CA ILE A 4 -10.25 13.98 1.08
C ILE A 4 -9.11 14.81 0.53
N CYS A 5 -8.40 14.31 -0.49
CA CYS A 5 -7.33 15.03 -1.18
C CYS A 5 -7.02 14.42 -2.55
N ARG A 6 -6.30 15.18 -3.39
CA ARG A 6 -5.74 14.72 -4.66
C ARG A 6 -4.29 15.16 -4.78
N SER A 7 -3.41 14.36 -5.36
CA SER A 7 -1.97 14.66 -5.48
C SER A 7 -1.65 15.85 -6.37
N ASP A 8 -2.55 16.23 -7.29
CA ASP A 8 -2.40 17.40 -8.18
C ASP A 8 -2.58 18.74 -7.44
N THR A 9 -3.46 18.77 -6.44
CA THR A 9 -3.78 19.95 -5.63
C THR A 9 -3.10 19.91 -4.27
N ASN A 10 -2.83 18.73 -3.74
CA ASN A 10 -2.07 18.49 -2.53
C ASN A 10 -1.01 17.40 -2.80
N PRO A 11 0.22 17.79 -3.18
CA PRO A 11 1.30 16.86 -3.51
C PRO A 11 1.64 15.86 -2.40
N LYS A 12 1.27 16.15 -1.16
CA LYS A 12 1.51 15.29 0.00
C LYS A 12 0.31 14.39 0.32
N CYS A 13 -0.72 14.32 -0.52
CA CYS A 13 -1.94 13.53 -0.27
C CYS A 13 -1.66 12.05 0.03
N GLU A 14 -0.64 11.47 -0.62
CA GLU A 14 -0.24 10.08 -0.40
C GLU A 14 0.38 9.87 0.99
N ILE A 15 1.31 10.74 1.39
CA ILE A 15 2.18 10.58 2.57
C ILE A 15 1.69 11.31 3.82
N LYS A 16 0.96 12.41 3.65
CA LYS A 16 0.45 13.29 4.70
C LYS A 16 -0.95 13.78 4.28
N PRO A 17 -1.93 12.87 4.27
CA PRO A 17 -3.31 13.23 3.97
C PRO A 17 -3.86 14.23 5.01
N PRO A 18 -4.82 15.09 4.64
CA PRO A 18 -5.49 15.96 5.59
C PRO A 18 -6.32 15.16 6.60
N PRO A 19 -6.65 15.75 7.77
CA PRO A 19 -7.56 15.12 8.72
C PRO A 19 -8.90 14.73 8.08
N PRO A 20 -9.55 13.65 8.55
CA PRO A 20 -10.88 13.27 8.10
C PRO A 20 -11.89 14.40 8.31
N ARG A 21 -12.80 14.55 7.36
CA ARG A 21 -13.97 15.42 7.48
C ARG A 21 -15.23 14.62 7.18
N PRO A 22 -16.42 15.09 7.63
CA PRO A 22 -17.68 14.48 7.23
C PRO A 22 -17.78 14.40 5.71
N CYS A 23 -18.27 13.28 5.20
CA CYS A 23 -18.63 13.22 3.80
C CYS A 23 -19.88 14.07 3.60
N THR A 24 -19.85 14.99 2.63
CA THR A 24 -21.07 15.66 2.19
C THR A 24 -22.01 14.57 1.68
N GLU A 25 -23.25 14.54 2.17
CA GLU A 25 -24.23 13.50 1.86
C GLU A 25 -24.20 13.15 0.36
N LEU A 26 -23.71 11.96 0.04
CA LEU A 26 -23.70 11.42 -1.31
C LEU A 26 -25.11 10.92 -1.64
N GLY A 27 -26.12 11.81 -1.56
CA GLY A 27 -27.44 11.73 -2.19
C GLY A 27 -28.27 10.45 -2.19
N SER A 28 -27.91 9.37 -1.49
CA SER A 28 -28.59 8.07 -1.59
C SER A 28 -28.24 7.17 -0.41
N ASP A 29 -29.12 6.21 -0.13
CA ASP A 29 -29.13 5.18 0.93
C ASP A 29 -27.90 4.23 0.97
N GLY A 30 -26.75 4.65 0.45
CA GLY A 30 -25.51 3.91 0.41
C GLY A 30 -24.72 3.97 1.73
N VAL A 31 -23.94 2.92 2.00
CA VAL A 31 -22.99 2.91 3.12
C VAL A 31 -21.88 3.92 2.80
N GLU A 32 -21.73 4.95 3.63
CA GLU A 32 -20.62 5.91 3.53
C GLU A 32 -19.29 5.15 3.69
N SER A 33 -18.51 5.07 2.62
CA SER A 33 -17.19 4.45 2.61
C SER A 33 -16.12 5.47 2.22
N CYS A 34 -14.87 5.14 2.53
CA CYS A 34 -13.71 5.91 2.11
C CYS A 34 -12.96 5.15 1.02
N SER A 35 -12.58 5.87 -0.04
CA SER A 35 -11.78 5.33 -1.13
C SER A 35 -10.37 5.91 -1.14
N THR A 36 -9.42 5.08 -1.58
CA THR A 36 -8.06 5.46 -1.97
C THR A 36 -7.80 4.97 -3.39
N VAL A 37 -7.61 5.91 -4.32
CA VAL A 37 -7.41 5.62 -5.75
C VAL A 37 -6.00 5.99 -6.17
N ARG A 38 -5.33 5.06 -6.85
CA ARG A 38 -3.99 5.23 -7.43
C ARG A 38 -4.07 5.01 -8.93
N ILE A 39 -3.57 5.96 -9.71
CA ILE A 39 -3.56 5.88 -11.18
C ILE A 39 -2.11 5.80 -11.63
N PHE A 40 -1.77 4.71 -12.30
CA PHE A 40 -0.44 4.44 -12.81
C PHE A 40 -0.42 4.56 -14.34
N ASN A 41 0.68 5.07 -14.89
CA ASN A 41 0.99 4.88 -16.30
C ASN A 41 1.40 3.40 -16.50
N LYS A 42 0.80 2.73 -17.49
CA LYS A 42 1.02 1.29 -17.72
C LYS A 42 2.40 0.97 -18.28
N GLU A 43 2.95 1.85 -19.10
CA GLU A 43 4.24 1.63 -19.77
C GLU A 43 5.39 1.80 -18.79
N THR A 44 5.34 2.87 -17.99
CA THR A 44 6.42 3.21 -17.05
C THR A 44 6.21 2.62 -15.65
N GLY A 45 4.99 2.20 -15.32
CA GLY A 45 4.60 1.79 -13.97
C GLY A 45 4.57 2.95 -12.96
N THR A 46 4.73 4.20 -13.40
CA THR A 46 4.84 5.34 -12.49
C THR A 46 3.47 5.78 -11.97
N LEU A 47 3.40 6.11 -10.69
CA LEU A 47 2.21 6.72 -10.09
C LEU A 47 2.03 8.12 -10.68
N THR A 48 0.89 8.35 -11.33
CA THR A 48 0.55 9.62 -11.98
C THR A 48 -0.44 10.44 -11.16
N GLN A 49 -1.34 9.77 -10.43
CA GLN A 49 -2.30 10.46 -9.57
C GLN A 49 -2.64 9.59 -8.36
N PHE A 50 -2.83 10.27 -7.23
CA PHE A 50 -3.28 9.68 -5.98
C PHE A 50 -4.46 10.48 -5.45
N VAL A 51 -5.55 9.81 -5.10
CA VAL A 51 -6.81 10.44 -4.65
C VAL A 51 -7.33 9.73 -3.42
N ARG A 52 -7.81 10.50 -2.43
CA ARG A 52 -8.58 10.03 -1.30
C ARG A 52 -9.92 10.75 -1.30
N SER A 53 -11.01 10.02 -1.10
CA SER A 53 -12.36 10.59 -1.15
C SER A 53 -13.36 9.75 -0.37
N CYS A 54 -14.56 10.29 -0.20
CA CYS A 54 -15.73 9.52 0.15
C CYS A 54 -16.22 8.74 -1.08
N SER A 55 -16.87 7.61 -0.86
CA SER A 55 -17.37 6.72 -1.90
C SER A 55 -18.61 5.99 -1.40
N ASP A 56 -19.52 5.69 -2.31
CA ASP A 56 -20.65 4.76 -2.16
C ASP A 56 -20.39 3.41 -2.85
N SER A 57 -19.35 3.33 -3.69
CA SER A 57 -18.94 2.10 -4.38
C SER A 57 -18.22 1.13 -3.44
N MET A 58 -18.49 -0.16 -3.65
CA MET A 58 -17.79 -1.29 -3.03
C MET A 58 -16.69 -1.88 -3.94
N ASP A 59 -16.46 -1.29 -5.11
CA ASP A 59 -15.53 -1.82 -6.10
C ASP A 59 -14.08 -1.58 -5.68
N GLN A 60 -13.36 -2.68 -5.48
CA GLN A 60 -11.96 -2.68 -5.06
C GLN A 60 -11.09 -3.45 -6.05
N GLY A 61 -9.80 -3.09 -6.10
CA GLY A 61 -8.82 -3.74 -6.96
C GLY A 61 -8.35 -2.84 -8.10
N CYS A 62 -7.63 -3.44 -9.05
CA CYS A 62 -7.01 -2.72 -10.15
C CYS A 62 -7.68 -3.05 -11.49
N PHE A 63 -8.03 -2.02 -12.25
CA PHE A 63 -8.65 -2.12 -13.55
C PHE A 63 -8.08 -1.10 -14.52
N ASP A 64 -8.33 -1.34 -15.80
CA ASP A 64 -7.88 -0.49 -16.88
C ASP A 64 -8.93 0.58 -17.15
N SER A 65 -8.80 1.72 -16.47
CA SER A 65 -9.77 2.82 -16.53
C SER A 65 -9.75 3.59 -17.85
N ARG A 66 -8.57 3.69 -18.48
CA ARG A 66 -8.37 4.39 -19.76
C ARG A 66 -7.15 3.82 -20.50
N PRO A 67 -7.07 3.95 -21.84
CA PRO A 67 -5.90 3.52 -22.61
C PRO A 67 -4.60 4.10 -22.03
N GLY A 68 -3.59 3.25 -21.83
CA GLY A 68 -2.28 3.65 -21.27
C GLY A 68 -2.21 3.81 -19.74
N TYR A 69 -3.32 3.66 -19.00
CA TYR A 69 -3.32 3.80 -17.54
C TYR A 69 -4.02 2.64 -16.83
N LYS A 70 -3.54 2.36 -15.61
CA LYS A 70 -4.10 1.37 -14.68
C LYS A 70 -4.54 2.09 -13.42
N THR A 71 -5.80 1.91 -13.03
CA THR A 71 -6.36 2.49 -11.81
C THR A 71 -6.54 1.40 -10.77
N CYS A 72 -6.05 1.63 -9.56
CA CYS A 72 -6.25 0.75 -8.42
C CYS A 72 -7.04 1.49 -7.34
N ALA A 73 -8.18 0.94 -6.93
CA ALA A 73 -9.02 1.45 -5.86
C ALA A 73 -8.97 0.52 -4.64
N ASP A 74 -8.95 1.12 -3.46
CA ASP A 74 -9.06 0.45 -2.16
C ASP A 74 -10.18 1.14 -1.37
N ILE A 75 -11.10 0.34 -0.82
CA ILE A 75 -12.30 0.81 -0.11
C ILE A 75 -12.24 0.35 1.34
N CYS A 76 -12.55 1.27 2.26
CA CYS A 76 -12.64 0.98 3.68
C CYS A 76 -13.83 1.72 4.30
N TYR A 77 -14.39 1.19 5.39
CA TYR A 77 -15.72 1.60 5.88
C TYR A 77 -15.69 2.28 7.25
N THR A 78 -14.51 2.38 7.89
CA THR A 78 -14.39 3.02 9.20
C THR A 78 -13.97 4.48 9.08
N ASP A 79 -14.38 5.31 10.04
CA ASP A 79 -14.05 6.73 10.03
C ASP A 79 -12.53 6.96 9.95
N GLY A 80 -12.12 7.73 8.95
CA GLY A 80 -10.71 8.07 8.73
C GLY A 80 -9.82 6.88 8.36
N CYS A 81 -10.39 5.74 7.95
CA CYS A 81 -9.61 4.56 7.56
C CYS A 81 -8.62 4.85 6.42
N ASN A 82 -8.97 5.76 5.53
CA ASN A 82 -8.11 6.24 4.45
C ASN A 82 -7.15 7.37 4.91
N VAL A 83 -6.85 7.52 6.20
CA VAL A 83 -5.72 8.33 6.68
C VAL A 83 -4.48 7.47 6.85
N ALA A 84 -4.67 6.19 7.18
CA ALA A 84 -3.57 5.27 7.40
C ALA A 84 -2.72 5.20 6.13
N SER A 85 -1.44 5.50 6.30
CA SER A 85 -0.41 5.27 5.29
C SER A 85 -0.51 3.80 4.90
N ALA A 86 -0.94 3.53 3.67
CA ALA A 86 -0.84 2.21 3.07
C ALA A 86 0.64 1.89 2.83
N LEU A 87 1.35 1.63 3.93
CA LEU A 87 2.64 0.97 3.99
C LEU A 87 2.40 -0.43 4.55
N THR A 88 1.48 -1.17 3.95
CA THR A 88 1.60 -2.63 3.89
C THR A 88 2.23 -2.94 2.54
N PRO A 89 3.58 -2.95 2.43
CA PRO A 89 4.16 -3.75 1.37
C PRO A 89 3.59 -5.17 1.50
N PRO A 90 3.32 -5.90 0.40
CA PRO A 90 3.06 -7.33 0.53
C PRO A 90 4.23 -7.91 1.30
N ALA A 91 3.95 -8.56 2.43
CA ALA A 91 4.94 -9.29 3.19
C ALA A 91 5.51 -10.37 2.27
N ARG A 92 6.58 -10.05 1.54
CA ARG A 92 7.50 -11.06 1.04
C ARG A 92 8.14 -11.64 2.30
N SER A 93 7.53 -12.68 2.85
CA SER A 93 8.16 -13.58 3.81
C SER A 93 9.37 -14.21 3.14
N ILE A 94 10.48 -13.49 3.09
CA ILE A 94 11.78 -14.07 2.81
C ILE A 94 12.24 -14.67 4.14
N TYR A 95 11.82 -15.91 4.41
CA TYR A 95 12.51 -16.75 5.37
C TYR A 95 13.87 -17.11 4.76
N THR A 96 14.86 -16.22 4.91
CA THR A 96 16.26 -16.59 4.69
C THR A 96 16.67 -17.46 5.87
N LEU A 97 16.48 -18.77 5.75
CA LEU A 97 17.11 -19.73 6.64
C LEU A 97 18.63 -19.64 6.44
N ILE A 98 19.29 -18.92 7.35
CA ILE A 98 20.73 -18.98 7.55
C ILE A 98 21.02 -20.39 8.09
N ALA A 99 21.24 -21.35 7.20
CA ALA A 99 21.87 -22.60 7.55
C ALA A 99 23.37 -22.34 7.67
N VAL A 100 23.80 -22.22 8.92
CA VAL A 100 25.17 -22.03 9.39
C VAL A 100 26.13 -22.98 8.65
N LEU A 101 27.05 -22.40 7.88
CA LEU A 101 28.28 -23.06 7.47
C LEU A 101 29.08 -23.36 8.75
N VAL A 102 29.02 -24.59 9.23
CA VAL A 102 29.97 -25.10 10.23
C VAL A 102 31.18 -25.62 9.47
N PRO A 103 32.34 -24.92 9.45
CA PRO A 103 33.57 -25.57 9.07
C PRO A 103 33.96 -26.54 10.19
N VAL A 104 33.82 -27.84 9.94
CA VAL A 104 34.42 -28.87 10.79
C VAL A 104 35.95 -28.74 10.63
N VAL A 105 36.56 -27.98 11.52
CA VAL A 105 38.01 -27.98 11.72
C VAL A 105 38.38 -29.34 12.31
N TRP A 106 38.83 -30.28 11.47
CA TRP A 106 39.54 -31.47 11.94
C TRP A 106 40.89 -31.03 12.49
N VAL A 107 40.94 -30.80 13.79
CA VAL A 107 42.17 -30.63 14.56
C VAL A 107 42.94 -31.95 14.51
N LYS A 108 43.96 -32.03 13.66
CA LYS A 108 44.94 -33.11 13.70
C LYS A 108 45.86 -32.87 14.91
N VAL A 109 45.50 -33.42 16.06
CA VAL A 109 46.35 -33.41 17.26
C VAL A 109 47.61 -34.23 16.96
N LYS A 110 48.71 -33.51 16.78
CA LYS A 110 50.06 -34.05 16.66
C LYS A 110 50.68 -34.01 18.06
N ASN A 111 50.51 -35.06 18.86
CA ASN A 111 51.36 -35.27 20.02
C ASN A 111 52.51 -36.17 19.58
N GLY A 112 53.69 -35.56 19.47
CA GLY A 112 54.96 -36.28 19.38
C GLY A 112 55.65 -36.33 20.74
N ALA A 113 56.64 -37.22 20.79
CA ALA A 113 57.72 -37.36 21.78
C ALA A 113 57.41 -38.16 23.06
N GLY A 114 58.15 -39.26 23.18
CA GLY A 114 58.18 -40.23 24.27
C GLY A 114 58.84 -41.50 23.77
#